data_AF-A0AAD5A0I9-F1
#
_entry.id   AF-A0AAD5A0I9-F1
#
_cell.length_a   1.000
_cell.length_b   1.000
_cell.length_c   1.000
_cell.angle_alpha   90.00
_cell.angle_beta   90.00
_cell.angle_gamma   90.00
#
_symmetry.space_group_name_H-M   'P 1'
#
loop_
_entity.id
_entity.type
_entity.pdbx_description
1 polymer ?
#
loop_
_entity_poly.entity_id
_entity_poly.type
_entity_poly.pdbx_seq_one_letter_code
_entity_poly.pdbx_strand_id
1 'polypeptide(L)'
;MGKGREVADMIERRKVEMLCVQETKWKGSRARNIGGGFKLLYHGVDGKRNGVGVILKKEYSKCVVEVKRVSDRVMKVKLEVEGVMINVISAYAPQVGCEMEKKKKFWSELDEVVEGVPKNERLVIGADFDGHVGEGNRGDEKVMGRYGLKERNVKEKMVVDLERRRRFLVPRIICCIY
;
A
#
# COMPACT_ATOMS: atom_id res chain seq x y z
N MET A 1 -19.22 13.08 10.86
CA MET A 1 -18.31 13.55 9.79
C MET A 1 -17.55 12.34 9.25
N GLY A 2 -17.43 12.17 7.94
CA GLY A 2 -16.94 10.91 7.35
C GLY A 2 -15.42 10.81 7.32
N LYS A 3 -14.88 9.61 7.60
CA LYS A 3 -13.43 9.29 7.58
C LYS A 3 -12.69 9.81 6.33
N GLY A 4 -13.34 9.84 5.18
CA GLY A 4 -12.72 10.33 3.93
C GLY A 4 -12.34 11.82 3.92
N ARG A 5 -13.02 12.67 4.69
CA ARG A 5 -12.73 14.12 4.73
C ARG A 5 -11.49 14.43 5.57
N GLU A 6 -11.34 13.75 6.71
CA GLU A 6 -10.16 13.85 7.57
C GLU A 6 -8.89 13.40 6.81
N VAL A 7 -9.01 12.31 6.05
CA VAL A 7 -7.94 11.81 5.17
C VAL A 7 -7.57 12.85 4.12
N ALA A 8 -8.55 13.46 3.44
CA ALA A 8 -8.31 14.49 2.43
C ALA A 8 -7.60 15.72 3.03
N ASP A 9 -8.06 16.22 4.18
CA ASP A 9 -7.46 17.37 4.87
C ASP A 9 -6.00 17.07 5.29
N MET A 10 -5.70 15.86 5.74
CA MET A 10 -4.34 15.42 6.07
C MET A 10 -3.45 15.37 4.83
N ILE A 11 -3.95 14.82 3.72
CA ILE A 11 -3.22 14.69 2.45
C ILE A 11 -2.88 16.07 1.90
N GLU A 12 -3.83 17.01 1.93
CA GLU A 12 -3.61 18.40 1.51
C GLU A 12 -2.53 19.10 2.36
N ARG A 13 -2.66 19.05 3.69
CA ARG A 13 -1.67 19.67 4.61
C ARG A 13 -0.26 19.12 4.41
N ARG A 14 -0.14 17.83 4.14
CA ARG A 14 1.15 17.15 3.98
C ARG A 14 1.68 17.17 2.55
N LYS A 15 0.98 17.80 1.60
CA LYS A 15 1.33 17.82 0.17
C LYS A 15 1.63 16.41 -0.35
N VAL A 16 0.75 15.47 -0.03
CA VAL A 16 0.88 14.06 -0.43
C VAL A 16 0.14 13.85 -1.75
N GLU A 17 0.78 13.15 -2.67
CA GLU A 17 0.24 12.96 -4.02
C GLU A 17 -0.41 11.59 -4.18
N MET A 18 0.14 10.59 -3.48
CA MET A 18 -0.42 9.25 -3.39
C MET A 18 -0.29 8.72 -1.96
N LEU A 19 -1.31 8.05 -1.47
CA LEU A 19 -1.36 7.51 -0.11
C LEU A 19 -1.84 6.07 -0.14
N CYS A 20 -1.05 5.15 0.40
CA CYS A 20 -1.53 3.80 0.69
C CYS A 20 -2.28 3.83 2.02
N VAL A 21 -3.47 3.20 2.04
CA VAL A 21 -4.33 3.10 3.22
C VAL A 21 -4.67 1.65 3.50
N GLN A 22 -4.58 1.27 4.76
CA GLN A 22 -4.88 -0.07 5.26
C GLN A 22 -6.02 0.01 6.29
N GLU A 23 -6.55 -1.14 6.71
CA GLU A 23 -7.66 -1.24 7.68
C GLU A 23 -8.92 -0.43 7.31
N THR A 24 -9.17 -0.29 6.02
CA THR A 24 -10.25 0.60 5.55
C THR A 24 -11.64 0.17 6.01
N LYS A 25 -11.83 -1.12 6.31
CA LYS A 25 -13.13 -1.71 6.70
C LYS A 25 -14.23 -1.33 5.69
N TRP A 26 -13.85 -1.21 4.42
CA TRP A 26 -14.79 -0.95 3.33
C TRP A 26 -15.13 -2.25 2.60
N LYS A 27 -16.40 -2.40 2.24
CA LYS A 27 -16.90 -3.56 1.49
C LYS A 27 -16.86 -3.31 -0.01
N GLY A 28 -16.30 -4.27 -0.74
CA GLY A 28 -16.28 -4.33 -2.20
C GLY A 28 -15.02 -3.79 -2.85
N SER A 29 -15.04 -3.81 -4.19
CA SER A 29 -13.97 -3.34 -5.07
C SER A 29 -14.44 -2.13 -5.84
N ARG A 30 -14.12 -0.92 -5.40
CA ARG A 30 -14.62 0.30 -6.05
C ARG A 30 -13.57 1.39 -6.15
N ALA A 31 -13.92 2.40 -6.95
CA ALA A 31 -13.25 3.68 -6.98
C ALA A 31 -14.24 4.75 -6.48
N ARG A 32 -13.79 5.67 -5.62
CA ARG A 32 -14.65 6.72 -5.05
C ARG A 32 -13.90 8.05 -4.97
N ASN A 33 -14.59 9.15 -5.29
CA ASN A 33 -14.09 10.49 -4.99
C ASN A 33 -14.31 10.79 -3.51
N ILE A 34 -13.26 11.22 -2.80
CA ILE A 34 -13.31 11.46 -1.35
C ILE A 34 -13.35 12.95 -0.97
N GLY A 35 -13.41 13.85 -1.97
CA GLY A 35 -13.29 15.29 -1.78
C GLY A 35 -11.84 15.77 -1.96
N GLY A 36 -11.61 17.09 -1.91
CA GLY A 36 -10.25 17.69 -2.01
C GLY A 36 -9.51 17.42 -3.32
N GLY A 37 -10.19 16.95 -4.37
CA GLY A 37 -9.53 16.51 -5.59
C GLY A 37 -8.77 15.19 -5.45
N PHE A 38 -9.21 14.28 -4.57
CA PHE A 38 -8.64 12.95 -4.41
C PHE A 38 -9.60 11.82 -4.81
N LYS A 39 -9.03 10.77 -5.38
CA LYS A 39 -9.71 9.54 -5.78
C LYS A 39 -9.13 8.37 -4.99
N LEU A 40 -10.00 7.64 -4.32
CA LEU A 40 -9.68 6.42 -3.62
C LEU A 40 -9.99 5.21 -4.50
N LEU A 41 -9.01 4.32 -4.64
CA LEU A 41 -9.18 2.96 -5.15
C LEU A 41 -9.08 2.02 -3.95
N TYR A 42 -10.06 1.14 -3.74
CA TYR A 42 -10.00 0.22 -2.60
C TYR A 42 -10.49 -1.18 -2.93
N HIS A 43 -10.15 -2.09 -2.03
CA HIS A 43 -10.65 -3.44 -1.99
C HIS A 43 -10.81 -3.93 -0.54
N GLY A 44 -11.97 -4.47 -0.23
CA GLY A 44 -12.22 -5.20 1.01
C GLY A 44 -13.43 -6.13 0.90
N VAL A 45 -13.54 -7.12 1.79
CA VAL A 45 -14.50 -8.22 1.63
C VAL A 45 -15.81 -7.97 2.38
N ASP A 46 -15.75 -7.77 3.70
CA ASP A 46 -16.93 -7.77 4.56
C ASP A 46 -17.29 -6.41 5.17
N GLY A 47 -16.41 -5.41 5.03
CA GLY A 47 -16.57 -4.08 5.62
C GLY A 47 -16.40 -4.04 7.14
N LYS A 48 -15.87 -5.09 7.75
CA LYS A 48 -15.65 -5.20 9.20
C LYS A 48 -14.18 -5.30 9.54
N ARG A 49 -13.40 -5.98 8.71
CA ARG A 49 -11.97 -6.24 8.92
C ARG A 49 -11.18 -6.02 7.64
N ASN A 50 -9.87 -5.83 7.80
CA ASN A 50 -8.91 -5.67 6.71
C ASN A 50 -9.31 -4.54 5.74
N GLY A 51 -8.81 -4.64 4.51
CA GLY A 51 -9.09 -3.73 3.43
C GLY A 51 -7.89 -2.87 3.11
N VAL A 52 -7.57 -2.81 1.83
CA VAL A 52 -6.48 -2.01 1.29
C VAL A 52 -7.01 -0.97 0.33
N GLY A 53 -6.29 0.14 0.23
CA GLY A 53 -6.62 1.21 -0.68
C GLY A 53 -5.41 2.03 -1.10
N VAL A 54 -5.55 2.69 -2.23
CA VAL A 54 -4.63 3.71 -2.73
C VAL A 54 -5.43 4.95 -3.03
N ILE A 55 -5.07 6.05 -2.40
CA ILE A 55 -5.63 7.38 -2.66
C ILE A 55 -4.66 8.11 -3.57
N LEU A 56 -5.20 8.69 -4.64
CA LEU A 56 -4.47 9.42 -5.67
C LEU A 56 -5.04 10.82 -5.80
N LYS A 57 -4.18 11.83 -5.96
CA LYS A 57 -4.62 13.13 -6.47
C LYS A 57 -5.31 12.95 -7.83
N LYS A 58 -6.32 13.75 -8.12
CA LYS A 58 -7.17 13.64 -9.31
C LYS A 58 -6.36 13.65 -10.61
N GLU A 59 -5.25 14.39 -10.66
CA GLU A 59 -4.31 14.41 -11.77
C GLU A 59 -3.73 13.01 -12.04
N TYR A 60 -3.13 12.37 -11.02
CA TYR A 60 -2.62 11.00 -11.12
C TYR A 60 -3.70 9.94 -11.31
N SER A 61 -4.94 10.22 -10.89
CA SER A 61 -6.04 9.27 -11.08
C SER A 61 -6.40 9.04 -12.55
N LYS A 62 -6.02 9.97 -13.45
CA LYS A 62 -6.17 9.85 -14.90
C LYS A 62 -5.05 9.02 -15.54
N CYS A 63 -3.91 8.91 -14.85
CA CYS A 63 -2.74 8.14 -15.27
C CYS A 63 -2.86 6.65 -14.93
N VAL A 64 -3.94 6.21 -14.27
CA VAL A 64 -4.11 4.81 -13.87
C VAL A 64 -4.32 3.94 -15.10
N VAL A 65 -3.40 3.01 -15.33
CA VAL A 65 -3.49 2.04 -16.43
C VAL A 65 -4.02 0.68 -15.95
N GLU A 66 -3.79 0.30 -14.70
CA GLU A 66 -4.22 -0.99 -14.16
C GLU A 66 -4.50 -0.90 -12.65
N VAL A 67 -5.51 -1.63 -12.20
CA VAL A 67 -5.77 -1.87 -10.77
C VAL A 67 -5.93 -3.37 -10.52
N LYS A 68 -4.92 -4.02 -9.94
CA LYS A 68 -4.96 -5.44 -9.54
C LYS A 68 -5.33 -5.52 -8.06
N ARG A 69 -6.48 -6.12 -7.75
CA ARG A 69 -6.95 -6.35 -6.36
C ARG A 69 -6.77 -7.84 -6.07
N VAL A 70 -5.70 -8.20 -5.36
CA VAL A 70 -5.32 -9.61 -5.16
C VAL A 70 -6.08 -10.19 -3.98
N SER A 71 -6.08 -9.49 -2.86
CA SER A 71 -6.81 -9.85 -1.65
C SER A 71 -7.16 -8.60 -0.87
N ASP A 72 -8.00 -8.72 0.16
CA ASP A 72 -8.31 -7.63 1.11
C ASP A 72 -7.09 -7.13 1.91
N ARG A 73 -5.91 -7.70 1.63
CA ARG A 73 -4.61 -7.35 2.20
C ARG A 73 -3.58 -6.92 1.17
N VAL A 74 -3.79 -7.16 -0.13
CA VAL A 74 -2.82 -6.81 -1.18
C VAL A 74 -3.52 -6.26 -2.41
N MET A 75 -3.13 -5.06 -2.83
CA MET A 75 -3.52 -4.50 -4.13
C MET A 75 -2.37 -3.75 -4.80
N LYS A 76 -2.39 -3.70 -6.14
CA LYS A 76 -1.45 -2.95 -6.98
C LYS A 76 -2.21 -1.97 -7.85
N VAL A 77 -1.70 -0.76 -7.96
CA VAL A 77 -2.14 0.27 -8.90
C VAL A 77 -0.97 0.61 -9.80
N LYS A 78 -1.14 0.43 -11.10
CA LYS A 78 -0.17 0.81 -12.11
C LYS A 78 -0.57 2.15 -12.70
N LEU A 79 0.39 3.05 -12.82
CA LEU A 79 0.25 4.42 -13.32
C LEU A 79 1.26 4.65 -14.44
N GLU A 80 0.86 5.42 -15.45
CA GLU A 80 1.78 5.98 -16.44
C GLU A 80 1.84 7.51 -16.28
N VAL A 81 2.97 8.00 -15.79
CA VAL A 81 3.19 9.43 -15.54
C VAL A 81 4.34 9.88 -16.43
N GLU A 82 4.04 10.75 -17.41
CA GLU A 82 5.04 11.33 -18.31
C GLU A 82 5.95 10.26 -18.99
N GLY A 83 5.34 9.16 -19.44
CA GLY A 83 6.06 8.05 -20.09
C GLY A 83 6.78 7.09 -19.12
N VAL A 84 6.63 7.28 -17.81
CA VAL A 84 7.18 6.39 -16.78
C VAL A 84 6.07 5.54 -16.17
N MET A 85 6.26 4.22 -16.22
CA MET A 85 5.39 3.27 -15.51
C MET A 85 5.78 3.19 -14.03
N ILE A 86 4.80 3.41 -13.16
CA ILE A 86 4.93 3.34 -11.70
C ILE A 86 3.92 2.33 -11.16
N ASN A 87 4.39 1.36 -10.38
CA ASN A 87 3.56 0.35 -9.73
C ASN A 87 3.53 0.64 -8.23
N VAL A 88 2.37 1.02 -7.70
CA VAL A 88 2.13 1.27 -6.28
C VAL A 88 1.42 0.06 -5.69
N ILE A 89 2.07 -0.63 -4.76
CA ILE A 89 1.49 -1.75 -4.01
C ILE A 89 1.07 -1.25 -2.63
N SER A 90 -0.20 -1.49 -2.27
CA SER A 90 -0.68 -1.34 -0.89
C SER A 90 -0.83 -2.71 -0.27
N ALA A 91 -0.12 -2.96 0.83
CA ALA A 91 -0.12 -4.24 1.53
C ALA A 91 -0.44 -4.06 3.03
N TYR A 92 -1.20 -4.99 3.60
CA TYR A 92 -1.55 -5.02 5.02
C TYR A 92 -1.26 -6.40 5.61
N ALA A 93 -0.19 -6.49 6.40
CA ALA A 93 0.28 -7.76 6.93
C ALA A 93 -0.71 -8.37 7.94
N PRO A 94 -0.81 -9.71 8.01
CA PRO A 94 -1.53 -10.38 9.08
C PRO A 94 -0.90 -10.07 10.45
N GLN A 95 -1.75 -9.94 11.48
CA GLN A 95 -1.32 -9.72 12.87
C GLN A 95 -0.47 -10.90 13.38
N VAL A 96 0.37 -10.66 14.40
CA VAL A 96 1.31 -11.66 14.96
C VAL A 96 0.61 -12.95 15.39
N GLY A 97 -0.60 -12.87 15.95
CA GLY A 97 -1.41 -14.02 16.36
C GLY A 97 -2.20 -14.72 15.24
N CYS A 98 -2.07 -14.29 13.98
CA CYS A 98 -2.71 -14.98 12.86
C CYS A 98 -2.02 -16.32 12.55
N GLU A 99 -2.80 -17.28 12.07
CA GLU A 99 -2.30 -18.59 11.63
C GLU A 99 -1.16 -18.46 10.62
N MET A 100 -0.16 -19.34 10.75
CA MET A 100 1.01 -19.37 9.86
C MET A 100 0.63 -19.50 8.38
N GLU A 101 -0.45 -20.20 8.07
CA GLU A 101 -0.95 -20.34 6.70
C GLU A 101 -1.39 -18.98 6.12
N LYS A 102 -2.07 -18.14 6.92
CA LYS A 102 -2.46 -16.78 6.50
C LYS A 102 -1.24 -15.88 6.29
N LYS A 103 -0.22 -15.99 7.14
CA LYS A 103 1.06 -15.28 6.96
C LYS A 103 1.74 -15.72 5.67
N LYS A 104 1.92 -17.03 5.46
CA LYS A 104 2.52 -17.57 4.23
C LYS A 104 1.77 -17.15 2.97
N LYS A 105 0.43 -17.22 3.00
CA LYS A 105 -0.43 -16.78 1.89
C LYS A 105 -0.21 -15.30 1.58
N PHE A 106 -0.21 -14.42 2.59
CA PHE A 106 0.06 -12.99 2.39
C PHE A 106 1.42 -12.73 1.74
N TRP A 107 2.48 -13.36 2.26
CA TRP A 107 3.82 -13.17 1.71
C TRP A 107 3.93 -13.73 0.29
N SER A 108 3.30 -14.86 -0.01
CA SER A 108 3.23 -15.42 -1.36
C SER A 108 2.49 -14.49 -2.33
N GLU A 109 1.35 -13.93 -1.92
CA GLU A 109 0.57 -12.99 -2.74
C GLU A 109 1.36 -11.70 -3.00
N LEU A 110 2.02 -11.15 -1.97
CA LEU A 110 2.87 -9.97 -2.11
C LEU A 110 4.03 -10.25 -3.07
N ASP A 111 4.67 -11.41 -2.94
CA ASP A 111 5.82 -11.78 -3.76
C ASP A 111 5.44 -11.93 -5.22
N GLU A 112 4.34 -12.61 -5.53
CA GLU A 112 3.83 -12.75 -6.90
C GLU A 112 3.54 -11.37 -7.53
N VAL A 113 2.96 -10.44 -6.77
CA VAL A 113 2.67 -9.09 -7.26
C VAL A 113 3.96 -8.32 -7.54
N VAL A 114 4.96 -8.43 -6.67
CA VAL A 114 6.27 -7.78 -6.83
C VAL A 114 7.03 -8.37 -8.03
N GLU A 115 7.03 -9.70 -8.19
CA GLU A 115 7.72 -10.38 -9.29
C GLU A 115 7.04 -10.16 -10.64
N GLY A 116 5.72 -9.93 -10.64
CA GLY A 116 4.97 -9.52 -11.82
C GLY A 116 5.26 -8.10 -12.29
N VAL A 117 6.05 -7.29 -11.56
CA VAL A 117 6.45 -5.95 -11.98
C VAL A 117 7.68 -6.03 -12.90
N PRO A 118 7.60 -5.53 -14.15
CA PRO A 118 8.74 -5.52 -15.04
C PRO A 118 9.92 -4.73 -14.46
N LYS A 119 11.14 -5.23 -14.63
CA LYS A 119 12.37 -4.65 -14.03
C LYS A 119 12.68 -3.23 -14.51
N ASN A 120 12.12 -2.80 -15.63
CA ASN A 120 12.28 -1.45 -16.19
C ASN A 120 11.24 -0.45 -15.66
N GLU A 121 10.24 -0.90 -14.91
CA GLU A 121 9.22 -0.04 -14.31
C GLU A 121 9.55 0.27 -12.85
N ARG A 122 9.00 1.36 -12.32
CA ARG A 122 9.18 1.71 -10.90
C ARG A 122 8.22 0.90 -10.04
N LEU A 123 8.68 0.56 -8.84
CA LEU A 123 7.92 -0.18 -7.84
C LEU A 123 7.99 0.56 -6.50
N VAL A 124 6.84 0.89 -5.94
CA VAL A 124 6.70 1.46 -4.60
C VAL A 124 5.77 0.57 -3.78
N ILE A 125 6.19 0.22 -2.56
CA ILE A 125 5.38 -0.59 -1.65
C ILE A 125 5.05 0.23 -0.41
N GLY A 126 3.77 0.58 -0.27
CA GLY A 126 3.21 1.11 0.97
C GLY A 126 2.61 -0.03 1.78
N ALA A 127 3.34 -0.48 2.78
CA ALA A 127 2.92 -1.59 3.62
C ALA A 127 2.76 -1.16 5.06
N ASP A 128 1.77 -1.76 5.70
CA ASP A 128 1.69 -1.78 7.15
C ASP A 128 2.02 -3.20 7.62
N PHE A 129 3.15 -3.32 8.31
CA PHE A 129 3.67 -4.56 8.87
C PHE A 129 3.44 -4.63 10.39
N ASP A 130 2.48 -3.87 10.92
CA ASP A 130 2.23 -3.72 12.36
C ASP A 130 2.36 -5.05 13.10
N GLY A 131 3.39 -5.15 13.96
CA GLY A 131 3.72 -6.31 14.77
C GLY A 131 4.89 -7.20 14.30
N HIS A 132 5.36 -7.10 13.05
CA HIS A 132 6.42 -8.00 12.55
C HIS A 132 7.86 -7.42 12.64
N VAL A 133 8.07 -6.20 13.13
CA VAL A 133 9.42 -5.60 13.27
C VAL A 133 9.69 -5.08 14.68
N GLY A 134 9.40 -5.89 15.70
CA GLY A 134 9.77 -5.63 17.11
C GLY A 134 10.78 -6.67 17.64
N GLU A 135 11.54 -6.30 18.68
CA GLU A 135 12.57 -7.13 19.35
C GLU A 135 12.10 -8.51 19.85
N GLY A 136 10.78 -8.79 19.83
CA GLY A 136 10.18 -10.07 20.20
C GLY A 136 10.07 -11.11 19.07
N ASN A 137 10.48 -10.81 17.84
CA ASN A 137 10.21 -11.66 16.65
C ASN A 137 11.16 -12.83 16.39
N ARG A 138 11.56 -13.57 17.43
CA ARG A 138 12.41 -14.77 17.24
C ARG A 138 11.74 -15.94 16.49
N GLY A 139 10.51 -15.79 15.97
CA GLY A 139 9.74 -16.86 15.31
C GLY A 139 9.32 -16.63 13.86
N ASP A 140 9.09 -15.39 13.44
CA ASP A 140 8.49 -15.08 12.13
C ASP A 140 9.51 -14.61 11.06
N GLU A 141 10.79 -14.42 11.43
CA GLU A 141 11.85 -13.96 10.53
C GLU A 141 12.01 -14.87 9.28
N LYS A 142 11.78 -16.17 9.45
CA LYS A 142 11.81 -17.14 8.34
C LYS A 142 10.76 -16.86 7.26
N VAL A 143 9.66 -16.20 7.60
CA VAL A 143 8.55 -15.92 6.66
C VAL A 143 8.66 -14.50 6.08
N MET A 144 9.25 -13.56 6.82
CA MET A 144 9.37 -12.15 6.41
C MET A 144 10.35 -11.91 5.25
N GLY A 145 11.31 -12.83 5.03
CA GLY A 145 12.16 -12.86 3.84
C GLY A 145 12.84 -11.52 3.50
N ARG A 146 12.92 -11.22 2.20
CA ARG A 146 13.67 -10.07 1.62
C ARG A 146 13.14 -8.67 1.99
N TYR A 147 12.02 -8.58 2.70
CA TYR A 147 11.34 -7.32 3.03
C TYR A 147 11.51 -6.90 4.51
N GLY A 148 12.19 -7.72 5.32
CA GLY A 148 12.35 -7.50 6.78
C GLY A 148 13.36 -6.43 7.20
N LEU A 149 13.97 -5.69 6.27
CA LEU A 149 14.96 -4.65 6.59
C LEU A 149 14.72 -3.38 5.76
N LYS A 150 14.29 -2.29 6.41
CA LYS A 150 14.77 -0.89 6.26
C LYS A 150 13.96 0.15 7.06
N GLU A 151 14.61 1.30 7.26
CA GLU A 151 14.38 2.47 8.14
C GLU A 151 13.02 2.64 8.85
N ARG A 152 13.11 2.73 10.19
CA ARG A 152 11.99 3.01 11.11
C ARG A 152 11.69 4.52 11.12
N ASN A 153 10.47 4.91 10.75
CA ASN A 153 9.92 6.19 11.21
C ASN A 153 9.15 5.97 12.51
N VAL A 154 9.30 6.89 13.48
CA VAL A 154 8.91 6.81 14.90
C VAL A 154 7.37 6.70 15.14
N LYS A 155 6.60 6.40 14.10
CA LYS A 155 5.16 6.06 14.14
C LYS A 155 4.88 5.00 13.07
N GLU A 156 5.29 3.76 13.33
CA GLU A 156 4.83 2.49 12.75
C GLU A 156 4.43 2.53 11.24
N LYS A 157 5.28 3.13 10.40
CA LYS A 157 5.04 3.24 8.95
C LYS A 157 6.26 2.76 8.19
N MET A 158 6.12 1.63 7.49
CA MET A 158 7.15 1.13 6.59
C MET A 158 6.76 1.46 5.13
N VAL A 159 7.44 2.46 4.57
CA VAL A 159 7.45 2.65 3.11
C VAL A 159 8.72 1.96 2.61
N VAL A 160 8.56 0.81 1.97
CA VAL A 160 9.68 0.16 1.29
C VAL A 160 9.68 0.68 -0.13
N ASP A 161 10.49 1.71 -0.37
CA ASP A 161 10.83 2.10 -1.73
C ASP A 161 11.92 1.18 -2.24
N LEU A 162 11.54 0.23 -3.10
CA LEU A 162 12.48 -0.72 -3.68
C LEU A 162 13.11 -0.05 -4.91
N GLU A 163 13.94 0.96 -4.65
CA GLU A 163 14.73 1.65 -5.66
C GLU A 163 15.80 0.70 -6.21
N ARG A 164 15.44 -0.11 -7.21
CA ARG A 164 16.42 -0.73 -8.09
C ARG A 164 16.99 0.36 -9.02
N ARG A 165 17.85 1.20 -8.43
CA ARG A 165 18.92 1.97 -9.08
C ARG A 165 18.52 2.77 -10.33
N ARG A 166 17.52 3.67 -10.27
CA ARG A 166 17.33 4.72 -11.29
C ARG A 166 16.75 6.01 -10.69
N ARG A 167 17.54 7.08 -10.76
CA ARG A 167 17.24 8.42 -10.25
C ARG A 167 16.13 9.08 -11.06
N PHE A 168 14.98 9.26 -10.45
CA PHE A 168 13.92 10.12 -10.95
C PHE A 168 13.00 10.55 -9.80
N LEU A 169 12.35 11.70 -9.92
CA LEU A 169 11.42 12.22 -8.92
C LEU A 169 10.25 11.21 -8.74
N VAL A 170 10.17 10.60 -7.57
CA VAL A 170 8.99 9.83 -7.13
C VAL A 170 8.04 10.86 -6.51
N PRO A 171 6.75 10.88 -6.89
CA PRO A 171 5.73 11.68 -6.20
C PRO A 171 5.81 11.41 -4.70
N ARG A 172 5.45 12.38 -3.85
CA ARG A 172 5.56 12.18 -2.39
C ARG A 172 4.52 11.15 -1.92
N ILE A 173 4.97 9.92 -1.69
CA ILE A 173 4.14 8.78 -1.24
C ILE A 173 4.25 8.63 0.27
N ILE A 174 3.11 8.59 0.96
CA ILE A 174 3.03 8.31 2.39
C ILE A 174 2.19 7.05 2.62
N CYS A 175 2.52 6.26 3.64
CA CYS A 175 1.69 5.18 4.15
C CYS A 175 0.98 5.66 5.43
N CYS A 176 -0.33 5.44 5.56
CA CYS A 176 -1.09 5.79 6.76
C CYS A 176 -2.09 4.70 7.12
N ILE A 177 -1.98 4.19 8.35
CA ILE A 177 -2.94 3.32 9.02
C ILE A 177 -4.10 4.19 9.57
N TYR A 178 -5.36 3.75 9.46
CA TYR A 178 -6.58 4.46 9.89
C TYR A 178 -7.57 3.58 10.65
#